data_AF-A0A9N9MXU5-F1
#
_entry.id   AF-A0A9N9MXU5-F1
#
_cell.length_a   1.000
_cell.length_b   1.000
_cell.length_c   1.000
_cell.angle_alpha   90.00
_cell.angle_beta   90.00
_cell.angle_gamma   90.00
#
_symmetry.space_group_name_H-M   'P 1'
#
loop_
_entity.id
_entity.type
_entity.pdbx_description
1 polymer ?
#
loop_
_entity_poly.entity_id
_entity_poly.type
_entity_poly.pdbx_seq_one_letter_code
_entity_poly.pdbx_strand_id
1 'polypeptide(L)'
;MKHFTILLTFALIVCTKLEDIPAFDDPVISLEQACMCPKIYMPVCASNGKTYGNKCIFDCEHMKLLQANEEGISLVKEYPCDEETEL
;
A
#
# COMPACT_ATOMS: atom_id res chain seq x y z
N MET A 1 3.86 50.92 -17.38
CA MET A 1 2.51 50.31 -17.49
C MET A 1 2.49 48.96 -18.22
N LYS A 2 3.38 48.68 -19.20
CA LYS A 2 3.45 47.36 -19.89
C LYS A 2 3.94 46.18 -19.03
N HIS A 3 4.80 46.42 -18.03
CA HIS A 3 5.28 45.36 -17.13
C HIS A 3 4.19 44.83 -16.18
N PHE A 4 3.24 45.69 -15.80
CA PHE A 4 2.15 45.29 -14.90
C PHE A 4 1.18 44.34 -15.59
N THR A 5 0.86 44.59 -16.86
CA THR A 5 0.06 43.67 -17.67
C THR A 5 0.79 42.33 -17.91
N ILE A 6 2.12 42.35 -18.10
CA ILE A 6 2.91 41.12 -18.27
C ILE A 6 2.91 40.26 -17.00
N LEU A 7 3.04 40.88 -15.82
CA LEU A 7 2.98 40.19 -14.53
C LEU A 7 1.60 39.56 -14.28
N LEU A 8 0.53 40.29 -14.58
CA LEU A 8 -0.84 39.78 -14.45
C LEU A 8 -1.13 38.63 -15.42
N THR A 9 -0.67 38.71 -16.67
CA THR A 9 -0.84 37.61 -17.63
C THR A 9 -0.02 36.39 -17.25
N PHE A 10 1.21 36.56 -16.76
CA PHE A 10 2.05 35.45 -16.31
C PHE A 10 1.44 34.77 -15.07
N ALA A 11 0.91 35.54 -14.13
CA ALA A 11 0.21 35.01 -12.95
C ALA A 11 -1.07 34.23 -13.33
N LEU A 12 -1.85 34.72 -14.30
CA LEU A 12 -3.04 34.02 -14.80
C LEU A 12 -2.68 32.74 -15.59
N ILE A 13 -1.61 32.77 -16.40
CA ILE A 13 -1.11 31.58 -17.12
C ILE A 13 -0.61 30.53 -16.13
N VAL A 14 0.10 30.94 -15.06
CA VAL A 14 0.56 30.03 -14.01
C VAL A 14 -0.62 29.46 -13.20
N CYS A 15 -1.62 30.28 -12.85
CA CYS A 15 -2.81 29.82 -12.11
C CYS A 15 -3.74 28.91 -12.94
N THR A 16 -3.82 29.11 -14.27
CA THR A 16 -4.66 28.27 -15.15
C THR A 16 -3.93 27.04 -15.70
N LYS A 17 -2.64 26.88 -15.38
CA LYS A 17 -1.82 25.71 -15.71
C LYS A 17 -1.39 24.91 -14.47
N LEU A 18 -2.06 25.14 -13.34
CA LEU A 18 -1.86 24.42 -12.09
C LEU A 18 -2.97 23.40 -11.79
N GLU A 19 -3.65 22.90 -12.82
CA GLU A 19 -4.64 21.80 -12.70
C GLU A 19 -4.16 20.50 -13.34
N ASP A 20 -2.97 20.49 -13.95
CA ASP A 20 -2.38 19.30 -14.56
C ASP A 20 -1.06 18.92 -13.86
N ILE A 21 -1.05 18.90 -12.52
CA ILE A 21 -0.11 18.02 -11.83
C ILE A 21 -0.75 16.63 -11.98
N PRO A 22 -0.26 15.74 -12.87
CA PRO A 22 -0.66 14.35 -12.74
C PRO A 22 -0.31 13.99 -11.30
N ALA A 23 -1.30 13.55 -10.53
CA ALA A 23 -1.03 12.88 -9.27
C ALA A 23 0.19 11.99 -9.54
N PHE A 24 1.23 12.10 -8.71
CA PHE A 24 2.33 11.14 -8.74
C PHE A 24 1.65 9.78 -8.83
N ASP A 25 1.74 9.14 -10.00
CA ASP A 25 1.19 7.81 -10.22
C ASP A 25 2.06 6.92 -9.34
N ASP A 26 1.71 6.84 -8.06
CA ASP A 26 2.15 5.79 -7.18
C ASP A 26 1.92 4.50 -7.97
N PRO A 27 2.92 3.62 -8.09
CA PRO A 27 2.71 2.37 -8.78
C PRO A 27 1.56 1.66 -8.06
N VAL A 28 0.40 1.61 -8.71
CA VAL A 28 -0.73 0.83 -8.25
C VAL A 28 -0.30 -0.62 -8.39
N ILE A 29 0.38 -1.13 -7.36
CA ILE A 29 0.70 -2.55 -7.25
C ILE A 29 -0.67 -3.23 -7.15
N SER A 30 -1.10 -3.85 -8.24
CA SER A 30 -2.37 -4.57 -8.28
C SER A 30 -2.32 -5.72 -7.28
N LEU A 31 -3.48 -6.10 -6.75
CA LEU A 31 -3.57 -7.23 -5.81
C LEU A 31 -2.94 -8.51 -6.38
N GLU A 32 -3.11 -8.71 -7.69
CA GLU A 32 -2.52 -9.83 -8.42
C GLU A 32 -0.99 -9.82 -8.37
N GLN A 33 -0.37 -8.64 -8.56
CA GLN A 33 1.07 -8.47 -8.43
C GLN A 33 1.53 -8.64 -6.97
N ALA A 34 0.76 -8.08 -6.05
CA ALA A 34 1.08 -8.07 -4.62
C ALA A 34 1.00 -9.47 -3.99
N CYS A 35 0.27 -10.39 -4.63
CA CYS A 35 0.09 -11.77 -4.22
C CYS A 35 1.05 -12.78 -4.89
N MET A 36 2.02 -12.32 -5.69
CA MET A 36 3.07 -13.18 -6.23
C MET A 36 4.12 -13.51 -5.17
N CYS A 37 3.84 -14.54 -4.37
CA CYS A 37 4.69 -14.93 -3.26
C CYS A 37 5.63 -16.10 -3.57
N PRO A 38 6.87 -16.08 -3.03
CA PRO A 38 7.75 -17.22 -3.12
C PRO A 38 7.18 -18.41 -2.32
N LYS A 39 7.48 -19.63 -2.77
CA LYS A 39 7.10 -20.87 -2.09
C LYS A 39 8.10 -21.25 -0.98
N ILE A 40 8.50 -20.27 -0.17
CA ILE A 40 9.38 -20.45 0.99
C ILE A 40 8.51 -20.54 2.24
N TYR A 41 8.76 -21.54 3.08
CA TYR A 41 8.07 -21.69 4.36
C TYR A 41 8.84 -20.94 5.46
N MET A 42 8.30 -19.79 5.87
CA MET A 42 8.78 -18.94 6.97
C MET A 42 7.53 -18.44 7.71
N PRO A 43 6.85 -19.33 8.47
CA PRO A 43 5.49 -19.11 8.91
C PRO A 43 5.35 -17.91 9.85
N VAL A 44 4.20 -17.26 9.80
CA VAL A 44 3.84 -16.15 10.69
C VAL A 44 2.44 -16.32 11.24
N CYS A 45 2.19 -15.83 12.45
CA CYS A 45 0.88 -15.83 13.09
C CYS A 45 0.25 -14.44 13.00
N ALA A 46 -1.02 -14.39 12.59
CA ALA A 46 -1.80 -13.17 12.47
C ALA A 46 -2.85 -13.01 13.59
N SER A 47 -3.43 -11.81 13.70
CA SER A 47 -4.41 -11.45 14.73
C SER A 47 -5.74 -12.22 14.63
N ASN A 48 -6.01 -12.84 13.49
CA ASN A 48 -7.14 -13.74 13.28
C ASN A 48 -6.86 -15.19 13.73
N GLY A 49 -5.71 -15.45 14.36
CA GLY A 49 -5.30 -16.78 14.81
C GLY A 49 -4.87 -17.73 13.69
N LYS A 50 -4.73 -17.24 12.45
CA LYS A 50 -4.31 -18.05 11.30
C LYS A 50 -2.79 -17.97 11.10
N THR A 51 -2.17 -19.13 10.87
CA THR A 51 -0.80 -19.22 10.39
C THR A 51 -0.75 -19.00 8.88
N TYR A 52 0.10 -18.08 8.44
CA TYR A 52 0.42 -17.86 7.03
C TYR A 52 1.79 -18.44 6.72
N GLY A 53 1.94 -19.12 5.58
CA GLY A 53 3.18 -19.84 5.26
C GLY A 53 4.42 -18.96 5.10
N ASN A 54 4.22 -17.67 4.82
CA ASN A 54 5.22 -16.62 4.93
C ASN A 54 4.59 -15.23 5.01
N LYS A 55 5.42 -14.23 5.32
CA LYS A 55 5.00 -12.82 5.39
C LYS A 55 4.36 -12.32 4.09
N CYS A 56 4.85 -12.73 2.92
CA CYS A 56 4.25 -12.29 1.64
C CYS A 56 2.79 -12.77 1.53
N ILE A 57 2.52 -14.04 1.88
CA ILE A 57 1.15 -14.59 1.83
C ILE A 57 0.26 -13.87 2.85
N PHE A 58 0.79 -13.52 4.03
CA PHE A 58 0.10 -12.69 5.01
C PHE A 58 -0.25 -11.30 4.45
N ASP A 59 0.72 -10.59 3.86
CA ASP A 59 0.52 -9.25 3.30
C ASP A 59 -0.53 -9.27 2.17
N CYS A 60 -0.46 -10.29 1.30
CA CYS A 60 -1.46 -10.53 0.24
C CYS A 60 -2.87 -10.64 0.81
N GLU A 61 -3.08 -11.43 1.85
CA GLU A 61 -4.40 -11.57 2.46
C GLU A 61 -4.84 -10.29 3.16
N HIS A 62 -3.95 -9.61 3.87
CA HIS A 62 -4.23 -8.31 4.48
C HIS A 62 -4.74 -7.31 3.44
N MET A 63 -4.09 -7.21 2.28
CA MET A 63 -4.53 -6.34 1.19
C MET A 63 -5.88 -6.76 0.60
N LYS A 64 -6.18 -8.06 0.49
CA LYS A 64 -7.51 -8.53 0.03
C LYS A 64 -8.61 -8.04 0.95
N LEU A 65 -8.41 -8.13 2.26
CA LEU A 65 -9.38 -7.66 3.25
C LEU A 65 -9.62 -6.15 3.08
N LEU A 66 -8.54 -5.36 2.99
CA LEU A 66 -8.66 -3.92 2.78
C LEU A 66 -9.38 -3.56 1.47
N GLN A 67 -9.12 -4.29 0.38
CA GLN A 67 -9.82 -4.08 -0.90
C GLN A 67 -11.30 -4.49 -0.85
N ALA A 68 -11.65 -5.44 0.00
CA ALA A 68 -13.03 -5.82 0.27
C ALA A 68 -13.74 -4.86 1.24
N ASN A 69 -13.09 -3.76 1.67
CA ASN A 69 -13.55 -2.88 2.75
C ASN A 69 -13.80 -3.62 4.08
N GLU A 70 -13.03 -4.69 4.32
CA GLU A 70 -13.02 -5.43 5.57
C GLU A 70 -11.88 -4.92 6.47
N GLU A 71 -11.92 -5.33 7.75
CA GLU A 71 -10.84 -5.01 8.69
C GLU A 71 -9.57 -5.79 8.36
N GLY A 72 -8.42 -5.10 8.33
CA GLY A 72 -7.13 -5.72 8.09
C GLY A 72 -6.65 -6.57 9.28
N ILE A 73 -5.88 -7.62 8.99
CA ILE A 73 -5.21 -8.43 10.00
C ILE A 73 -3.84 -7.85 10.38
N SER A 74 -3.42 -7.99 11.64
CA SER A 74 -2.08 -7.60 12.08
C SER A 74 -1.19 -8.81 12.33
N LEU A 75 0.13 -8.62 12.22
CA LEU A 75 1.12 -9.64 12.53
C LEU A 75 1.27 -9.74 14.06
N VAL A 76 1.16 -10.95 14.61
CA VAL A 76 1.29 -11.21 16.06
C VAL A 76 2.66 -11.81 16.36
N LYS A 77 3.08 -12.83 15.60
CA LYS A 77 4.32 -13.60 15.83
C LYS A 77 4.99 -13.96 14.50
N GLU A 78 6.32 -14.01 14.46
CA GLU A 78 7.11 -14.47 13.30
C GLU A 78 7.31 -16.00 13.26
N TYR A 79 6.35 -16.73 13.83
CA TYR A 79 6.29 -18.19 13.91
C TYR A 79 4.82 -18.64 13.92
N PRO A 80 4.51 -19.94 13.72
CA PRO A 80 3.14 -20.44 13.68
C PRO A 80 2.32 -20.08 14.92
N CYS A 81 1.00 -19.98 14.77
CA CYS A 81 0.11 -19.70 15.90
C CYS A 81 0.15 -20.79 16.97
N ASP A 82 0.22 -22.05 16.56
CA ASP A 82 0.20 -23.24 17.43
C ASP A 82 1.55 -23.53 18.11
N GLU A 83 2.61 -22.80 17.73
CA GLU A 83 3.88 -22.87 18.44
C GLU A 83 3.87 -21.83 19.57
N GLU A 84 3.75 -22.35 20.79
CA GLU A 84 4.23 -21.68 21.99
C GLU A 84 5.75 -21.78 21.93
N THR A 85 6.42 -20.65 21.72
CA THR A 85 7.87 -20.56 21.85
C THR A 85 8.22 -20.84 23.31
N GLU A 86 8.48 -22.11 23.65
CA GLU A 86 9.31 -22.45 24.80
C GLU A 86 10.72 -21.92 24.49
N LEU A 87 10.98 -20.69 24.94
CA LEU A 87 12.32 -20.15 25.09
C LEU A 87 12.76 -20.27 26.55
#